data_AF-A0A2S8RQG4-F1
#
_entry.id   AF-A0A2S8RQG4-F1
#
_cell.length_a   1.000
_cell.length_b   1.000
_cell.length_c   1.000
_cell.angle_alpha   90.00
_cell.angle_beta   90.00
_cell.angle_gamma   90.00
#
_symmetry.space_group_name_H-M   'P 1'
#
loop_
_entity.id
_entity.type
_entity.pdbx_description
1 polymer ?
#
loop_
_entity_poly.entity_id
_entity_poly.type
_entity_poly.pdbx_seq_one_letter_code
_entity_poly.pdbx_strand_id
1 'polypeptide(L)'
;MPHSRSTKHGGTAARLTDAQIAAEATRRLAWDTAVPEHAVKVNVAAGRITLHGELQRDQQRTAALEDVTRLFGVTGVLDRTTIKAK
;
A
#
# COMPACT_ATOMS: atom_id res chain seq x y z
N MET A 1 26.19 26.83 -5.24
CA MET A 1 25.51 25.76 -6.03
C MET A 1 24.35 25.23 -5.20
N PRO A 2 23.08 25.33 -5.62
CA PRO A 2 21.95 24.74 -4.89
C PRO A 2 21.50 23.40 -5.50
N HIS A 3 21.20 22.44 -4.63
CA HIS A 3 20.80 21.08 -4.96
C HIS A 3 19.39 21.01 -5.56
N SER A 4 19.25 20.31 -6.69
CA SER A 4 17.98 19.96 -7.32
C SER A 4 17.10 19.14 -6.37
N ARG A 5 16.08 19.75 -5.78
CA ARG A 5 14.94 19.05 -5.19
C ARG A 5 13.86 18.88 -6.26
N SER A 6 13.88 17.76 -6.96
CA SER A 6 12.77 17.35 -7.81
C SER A 6 11.70 16.66 -6.96
N THR A 7 10.91 17.45 -6.24
CA THR A 7 9.65 16.96 -5.65
C THR A 7 8.53 17.26 -6.64
N LYS A 8 8.27 16.31 -7.55
CA LYS A 8 7.08 16.32 -8.39
C LYS A 8 5.85 16.03 -7.51
N HIS A 9 5.30 17.07 -6.89
CA HIS A 9 3.94 17.02 -6.35
C HIS A 9 3.00 17.65 -7.39
N GLY A 10 2.44 16.81 -8.27
CA GLY A 10 1.31 17.19 -9.10
C GLY A 10 0.04 17.12 -8.25
N GLY A 11 -0.59 18.28 -8.02
CA GLY A 11 -1.87 18.37 -7.31
C GLY A 11 -3.07 18.33 -8.25
N THR A 12 -4.18 17.76 -7.75
CA THR A 12 -5.53 18.27 -8.01
C THR A 12 -6.52 17.76 -6.94
N ALA A 13 -7.00 18.70 -6.13
CA ALA A 13 -8.28 18.80 -5.43
C ALA A 13 -8.96 17.55 -4.80
N ALA A 14 -9.20 17.62 -3.49
CA ALA A 14 -10.26 16.95 -2.72
C ALA A 14 -10.37 15.41 -2.77
N ARG A 15 -9.34 14.71 -3.25
CA ARG A 15 -9.16 13.25 -3.08
C ARG A 15 -7.75 13.00 -2.56
N LEU A 16 -7.57 12.07 -1.61
CA LEU A 16 -6.23 11.65 -1.21
C LEU A 16 -5.45 11.26 -2.46
N THR A 17 -4.26 11.81 -2.63
CA THR A 17 -3.38 11.42 -3.74
C THR A 17 -2.93 9.97 -3.55
N ASP A 18 -2.63 9.27 -4.65
CA ASP A 18 -2.15 7.89 -4.60
C ASP A 18 -0.93 7.74 -3.67
N ALA A 19 -0.04 8.74 -3.66
CA ALA A 19 1.11 8.79 -2.77
C ALA A 19 0.72 8.89 -1.28
N GLN A 20 -0.33 9.65 -0.96
CA GLN A 20 -0.84 9.73 0.42
C GLN A 20 -1.53 8.43 0.84
N ILE A 21 -2.35 7.83 -0.04
CA ILE A 21 -2.96 6.53 0.21
C ILE A 21 -1.87 5.48 0.42
N ALA A 22 -0.81 5.49 -0.40
CA ALA A 22 0.32 4.57 -0.28
C ALA A 22 1.06 4.76 1.05
N ALA A 23 1.31 6.01 1.46
CA ALA A 23 1.96 6.32 2.73
C ALA A 23 1.12 5.86 3.93
N GLU A 24 -0.19 6.14 3.91
CA GLU A 24 -1.09 5.72 4.98
C GLU A 24 -1.28 4.20 5.00
N ALA A 25 -1.36 3.55 3.83
CA ALA A 25 -1.38 2.10 3.72
C ALA A 25 -0.11 1.47 4.28
N THR A 26 1.06 1.97 3.89
CA THR A 26 2.34 1.47 4.39
C THR A 26 2.43 1.64 5.89
N ARG A 27 2.02 2.80 6.42
CA ARG A 27 1.99 3.07 7.86
C ARG A 27 1.01 2.17 8.60
N ARG A 28 -0.16 1.90 8.02
CA ARG A 28 -1.17 1.00 8.59
C ARG A 28 -0.64 -0.42 8.66
N LEU A 29 -0.05 -0.91 7.58
CA LEU A 29 0.57 -2.24 7.52
C LEU A 29 1.80 -2.35 8.44
N ALA A 30 2.59 -1.29 8.59
CA ALA A 30 3.71 -1.24 9.52
C ALA A 30 3.28 -1.40 10.99
N TRP A 31 2.07 -0.94 11.33
CA TRP A 31 1.50 -1.14 12.67
C TRP A 31 0.93 -2.54 12.85
N ASP A 32 0.60 -3.23 11.75
CA ASP A 32 0.10 -4.60 11.79
C ASP A 32 1.27 -5.60 11.84
N THR A 33 1.52 -6.16 13.02
CA THR A 33 2.52 -7.21 13.23
C THR A 33 2.28 -8.47 12.37
N ALA A 34 1.06 -8.68 11.87
CA ALA A 34 0.78 -9.79 10.97
C ALA A 34 1.41 -9.59 9.58
N VAL A 35 1.65 -8.35 9.14
CA VAL A 35 2.08 -8.03 7.78
C VAL A 35 3.56 -7.60 7.76
N PRO A 36 4.46 -8.43 7.20
CA PRO A 36 5.86 -8.07 7.08
C PRO A 36 6.08 -6.95 6.05
N GLU A 37 6.55 -5.79 6.53
CA GLU A 37 6.80 -4.56 5.76
C GLU A 37 7.73 -4.77 4.56
N HIS A 38 8.66 -5.72 4.68
CA HIS A 38 9.68 -5.99 3.65
C HIS A 38 9.26 -7.08 2.66
N ALA A 39 8.23 -7.87 2.99
CA ALA A 39 7.79 -8.97 2.13
C ALA A 39 6.70 -8.53 1.14
N VAL A 40 5.99 -7.43 1.44
CA VAL A 40 4.91 -6.90 0.62
C VAL A 40 5.20 -5.47 0.18
N LYS A 41 5.15 -5.23 -1.12
CA LYS A 41 5.16 -3.91 -1.75
C LYS A 41 3.74 -3.46 -2.02
N VAL A 42 3.39 -2.26 -1.56
CA VAL A 42 2.12 -1.59 -1.84
C VAL A 42 2.31 -0.63 -3.00
N ASN A 43 1.47 -0.73 -4.03
CA ASN A 43 1.41 0.23 -5.12
C ASN A 43 -0.01 0.82 -5.19
N VAL A 44 -0.15 2.11 -5.42
CA VAL A 44 -1.46 2.76 -5.50
C VAL A 44 -1.58 3.53 -6.81
N ALA A 45 -2.69 3.33 -7.51
CA ALA A 45 -2.98 4.00 -8.76
C ALA A 45 -4.47 4.34 -8.86
N ALA A 46 -4.78 5.64 -8.97
CA ALA A 46 -6.15 6.16 -9.03
C ALA A 46 -7.07 5.59 -7.92
N GLY A 47 -6.57 5.48 -6.68
CA GLY A 47 -7.32 4.92 -5.54
C GLY A 47 -7.46 3.40 -5.53
N ARG A 48 -6.85 2.68 -6.50
CA ARG A 48 -6.70 1.21 -6.44
C ARG A 48 -5.37 0.84 -5.81
N ILE A 49 -5.43 0.04 -4.76
CA ILE A 49 -4.25 -0.50 -4.08
C ILE A 49 -3.90 -1.84 -4.71
N THR A 50 -2.61 -2.07 -5.00
CA THR A 50 -2.09 -3.33 -5.50
C THR A 50 -1.00 -3.83 -4.57
N LEU A 51 -1.20 -5.01 -3.99
CA LEU A 51 -0.23 -5.68 -3.12
C LEU A 51 0.61 -6.65 -3.95
N HIS A 52 1.93 -6.56 -3.83
CA HIS A 52 2.89 -7.42 -4.52
C HIS A 52 3.86 -8.03 -3.53
N GLY A 53 4.26 -9.28 -3.72
CA GLY A 53 5.29 -9.88 -2.89
C GLY A 53 5.05 -11.35 -2.63
N GLU A 54 5.80 -11.89 -1.69
CA GLU A 54 5.71 -13.29 -1.29
C GLU A 54 5.39 -13.35 0.20
N LEU A 55 4.22 -13.91 0.53
CA LEU A 55 3.75 -14.08 1.89
C LEU A 55 3.89 -15.53 2.32
N GLN A 56 4.05 -15.75 3.63
CA GLN A 56 4.17 -17.11 4.17
C GLN A 56 2.83 -17.68 4.62
N ARG A 57 1.84 -16.83 4.93
CA ARG A 57 0.49 -17.26 5.33
C ARG A 57 -0.60 -16.42 4.69
N ASP A 58 -1.74 -17.06 4.43
CA ASP A 58 -2.95 -16.37 3.95
C ASP A 58 -3.52 -15.38 4.97
N GLN A 59 -3.30 -15.62 6.26
CA GLN A 59 -3.69 -14.65 7.30
C GLN A 59 -3.02 -13.28 7.13
N GLN A 60 -1.75 -13.25 6.70
CA GLN A 60 -1.02 -11.98 6.46
C GLN A 60 -1.64 -11.23 5.28
N ARG A 61 -2.00 -11.97 4.23
CA ARG A 61 -2.66 -11.44 3.04
C ARG A 61 -4.02 -10.85 3.41
N THR A 62 -4.82 -11.60 4.16
CA THR A 62 -6.15 -11.16 4.60
C THR A 62 -6.06 -9.93 5.51
N ALA A 63 -5.16 -9.92 6.49
CA ALA A 63 -4.93 -8.76 7.35
C ALA A 63 -4.54 -7.52 6.54
N ALA A 64 -3.60 -7.67 5.59
CA ALA A 64 -3.20 -6.58 4.71
C ALA A 64 -4.37 -6.05 3.86
N LEU A 65 -5.19 -6.95 3.30
CA LEU A 65 -6.37 -6.58 2.52
C LEU A 65 -7.40 -5.84 3.36
N GLU A 66 -7.66 -6.28 4.59
CA GLU A 66 -8.58 -5.61 5.50
C GLU A 66 -8.09 -4.22 5.88
N ASP A 67 -6.82 -4.09 6.23
CA ASP A 67 -6.25 -2.80 6.64
C ASP A 67 -6.28 -1.78 5.52
N VAL A 68 -5.93 -2.18 4.30
CA VAL A 68 -5.94 -1.27 3.15
C VAL A 68 -7.36 -0.99 2.65
N THR A 69 -8.30 -1.93 2.77
CA THR A 69 -9.72 -1.70 2.46
C THR A 69 -10.38 -0.70 3.40
N ARG A 70 -9.91 -0.60 4.64
CA ARG A 70 -10.41 0.36 5.65
C ARG A 70 -9.91 1.80 5.44
N LEU A 71 -8.99 2.04 4.49
CA LEU A 71 -8.46 3.37 4.21
C LEU A 71 -9.43 4.24 3.39
N PHE A 72 -9.47 5.53 3.72
CA PHE A 72 -10.31 6.49 3.01
C PHE A 72 -9.76 6.79 1.61
N GLY A 73 -10.62 6.70 0.58
CA GLY A 73 -10.24 6.95 -0.81
C GLY A 73 -9.87 5.70 -1.61
N VAL A 74 -9.89 4.52 -0.97
CA VAL A 74 -9.68 3.25 -1.66
C VAL A 74 -10.95 2.85 -2.41
N THR A 75 -10.80 2.68 -3.73
CA THR A 75 -11.88 2.25 -4.63
C THR A 75 -11.80 0.76 -4.95
N GLY A 76 -10.65 0.14 -4.70
CA GLY A 76 -10.48 -1.30 -4.86
C GLY A 76 -9.09 -1.76 -4.45
N VAL A 77 -8.99 -3.05 -4.17
CA VAL A 77 -7.73 -3.68 -3.78
C VAL A 77 -7.47 -4.86 -4.69
N LEU A 78 -6.26 -4.92 -5.23
CA LEU A 78 -5.79 -5.98 -6.09
C LEU A 78 -4.68 -6.73 -5.37
N ASP A 79 -4.96 -7.98 -5.03
CA ASP A 79 -3.94 -8.85 -4.49
C ASP A 79 -3.15 -9.51 -5.63
N ARG A 80 -1.84 -9.29 -5.65
CA ARG A 80 -0.87 -10.01 -6.48
C ARG A 80 0.24 -10.59 -5.61
N THR A 81 -0.07 -10.88 -4.34
CA THR A 81 0.86 -11.57 -3.45
C THR A 81 0.80 -13.07 -3.70
N THR A 82 1.96 -13.72 -3.62
CA THR A 82 2.06 -15.17 -3.78
C THR A 82 2.25 -15.77 -2.41
N ILE A 83 1.39 -16.70 -2.01
CA ILE A 83 1.56 -17.38 -0.72
C ILE A 83 2.43 -18.61 -0.95
N LYS A 84 3.62 -18.63 -0.33
CA LYS A 84 4.44 -19.83 -0.23
C LYS A 84 3.82 -20.77 0.80
N ALA A 85 2.76 -21.47 0.38
CA ALA A 85 2.23 -22.59 1.13
C ALA A 85 3.28 -23.70 1.12
N LYS A 86 3.75 -24.10 2.32
CA LYS A 86 4.64 -25.24 2.50
C LYS A 86 3.84 -26.54 2.46
#